data_AF-A0A2E0TLQ9-F1
#
_entry.id   AF-A0A2E0TLQ9-F1
#
_cell.length_a   1.000
_cell.length_b   1.000
_cell.length_c   1.000
_cell.angle_alpha   90.00
_cell.angle_beta   90.00
_cell.angle_gamma   90.00
#
_symmetry.space_group_name_H-M   'P 1'
#
loop_
_entity.id
_entity.type
_entity.pdbx_description
1 polymer ?
#
loop_
_entity_poly.entity_id
_entity_poly.type
_entity_poly.pdbx_seq_one_letter_code
_entity_poly.pdbx_strand_id
1 'polypeptide(L)'
;MRARPGPRAPLALVAILVGCGGGEDVASLVAEARPHVEHYRDFERWARRAVSADAELRDREAFEETLFAPLVLESQVRGALVEVGEGPPRLHVHGALGAGAEGEELAWRGVRVDGESLEVATPEGGLALRRGGRVAGRVVRVVVVYEASPE
;
A
#
# COMPACT_ATOMS: atom_id res chain seq x y z
N MET A 1 42.17 -18.62 -21.08
CA MET A 1 41.69 -17.80 -22.22
C MET A 1 40.43 -18.45 -22.78
N ARG A 2 39.34 -17.68 -22.96
CA ARG A 2 38.17 -17.76 -23.90
C ARG A 2 37.75 -19.14 -24.47
N ALA A 3 36.48 -19.55 -24.64
CA ALA A 3 35.17 -18.88 -24.73
C ALA A 3 34.00 -19.91 -24.55
N ARG A 4 32.78 -19.40 -24.29
CA ARG A 4 31.48 -20.12 -24.30
C ARG A 4 31.06 -20.55 -25.74
N PRO A 5 30.15 -21.54 -25.90
CA PRO A 5 28.68 -21.31 -25.90
C PRO A 5 27.95 -22.38 -25.03
N GLY A 6 27.03 -22.08 -24.11
CA GLY A 6 25.73 -21.44 -24.26
C GLY A 6 24.60 -22.49 -24.36
N PRO A 7 24.01 -22.96 -23.25
CA PRO A 7 22.78 -23.73 -23.33
C PRO A 7 21.57 -22.78 -23.31
N ARG A 8 20.73 -22.93 -24.33
CA ARG A 8 19.43 -22.31 -24.51
C ARG A 8 18.54 -22.65 -23.30
N ALA A 9 18.35 -21.72 -22.38
CA ALA A 9 17.30 -21.81 -21.39
C ALA A 9 15.98 -21.42 -22.07
N PRO A 10 14.98 -22.31 -22.16
CA PRO A 10 13.66 -21.90 -22.62
C PRO A 10 13.12 -20.85 -21.65
N LEU A 11 12.69 -19.71 -22.19
CA LEU A 11 11.83 -18.76 -21.50
C LEU A 11 10.65 -19.56 -20.93
N ALA A 12 10.67 -19.81 -19.62
CA ALA A 12 9.49 -20.19 -18.88
C ALA A 12 8.55 -18.97 -18.92
N LEU A 13 7.73 -18.92 -19.95
CA LEU A 13 6.54 -18.09 -20.04
C LEU A 13 5.68 -18.50 -18.84
N VAL A 14 5.77 -17.75 -17.74
CA VAL A 14 4.88 -17.91 -16.60
C VAL A 14 3.48 -17.57 -17.11
N ALA A 15 2.74 -18.61 -17.46
CA ALA A 15 1.32 -18.54 -17.69
C ALA A 15 0.68 -18.08 -16.38
N ILE A 16 0.30 -16.80 -16.34
CA ILE A 16 -0.60 -16.27 -15.32
C ILE A 16 -1.91 -17.03 -15.50
N LEU A 17 -2.10 -18.08 -14.70
CA LEU A 17 -3.38 -18.71 -14.49
C LEU A 17 -4.32 -17.65 -13.90
N VAL A 18 -5.09 -17.02 -14.78
CA VAL A 18 -6.29 -16.27 -14.41
C VAL A 18 -7.28 -17.30 -13.88
N GLY A 19 -7.20 -17.58 -12.58
CA GLY A 19 -8.26 -18.26 -11.87
C GLY A 19 -9.49 -17.37 -11.89
N CYS A 20 -10.43 -17.66 -12.80
CA CYS A 20 -11.81 -17.17 -12.72
C CYS A 20 -12.49 -17.87 -11.54
N GLY A 21 -12.21 -17.38 -10.33
CA GLY A 21 -12.90 -17.81 -9.12
C GLY A 21 -13.49 -16.59 -8.45
N GLY A 22 -14.81 -16.40 -8.59
CA GLY A 22 -15.66 -15.51 -7.78
C GLY A 22 -15.04 -14.19 -7.35
N GLY A 23 -14.29 -13.53 -8.25
CA GLY A 23 -13.52 -12.34 -7.91
C GLY A 23 -14.41 -11.12 -7.97
N GLU A 24 -14.36 -10.31 -6.91
CA GLU A 24 -14.89 -8.95 -6.89
C GLU A 24 -14.56 -8.23 -8.21
N ASP A 25 -15.57 -7.60 -8.81
CA ASP A 25 -15.42 -6.93 -10.10
C ASP A 25 -14.43 -5.78 -9.97
N VAL A 26 -13.39 -5.78 -10.80
CA VAL A 26 -12.38 -4.71 -10.84
C VAL A 26 -13.03 -3.36 -11.07
N ALA A 27 -14.14 -3.30 -11.83
CA ALA A 27 -14.87 -2.05 -12.01
C ALA A 27 -15.54 -1.57 -10.71
N SER A 28 -16.05 -2.47 -9.87
CA SER A 28 -16.57 -2.14 -8.53
C SER A 28 -15.46 -1.59 -7.64
N LEU A 29 -14.32 -2.28 -7.57
CA LEU A 29 -13.15 -1.84 -6.79
C LEU A 29 -12.65 -0.46 -7.23
N VAL A 30 -12.64 -0.18 -8.52
CA VAL A 30 -12.27 1.15 -9.05
C VAL A 30 -13.30 2.21 -8.65
N ALA A 31 -14.60 1.89 -8.70
CA ALA A 31 -15.67 2.80 -8.31
C ALA A 31 -15.60 3.14 -6.81
N GLU A 32 -15.38 2.14 -5.96
CA GLU A 32 -15.22 2.29 -4.51
C GLU A 32 -13.94 3.03 -4.13
N ALA A 33 -12.83 2.79 -4.84
CA ALA A 33 -11.56 3.46 -4.56
C ALA A 33 -11.54 4.93 -4.98
N ARG A 34 -12.20 5.28 -6.10
CA ARG A 34 -12.17 6.64 -6.69
C ARG A 34 -12.39 7.77 -5.67
N PRO A 35 -13.41 7.77 -4.79
CA PRO A 35 -13.62 8.85 -3.82
C PRO A 35 -12.45 9.05 -2.84
N HIS A 36 -11.62 8.03 -2.62
CA HIS A 36 -10.54 8.07 -1.63
C HIS A 36 -9.15 8.35 -2.23
N VAL A 37 -9.01 8.30 -3.56
CA VAL A 37 -7.69 8.39 -4.23
C VAL A 37 -6.96 9.69 -3.93
N GLU A 38 -7.66 10.83 -3.90
CA GLU A 38 -7.03 12.11 -3.63
C GLU A 38 -6.51 12.20 -2.20
N HIS A 39 -7.33 11.83 -1.21
CA HIS A 39 -6.92 11.79 0.20
C HIS A 39 -5.75 10.82 0.42
N TYR A 40 -5.83 9.64 -0.20
CA TYR A 40 -4.76 8.65 -0.18
C TYR A 40 -3.45 9.22 -0.73
N ARG A 41 -3.50 9.89 -1.89
CA ARG A 41 -2.33 10.48 -2.56
C ARG A 41 -1.68 11.54 -1.68
N ASP A 42 -2.48 12.37 -1.03
CA ASP A 42 -1.96 13.45 -0.22
C ASP A 42 -1.30 12.91 1.06
N PHE A 43 -1.90 11.89 1.69
CA PHE A 43 -1.27 11.16 2.79
C PHE A 43 -0.01 10.41 2.35
N GLU A 44 -0.04 9.69 1.23
CA GLU A 44 1.11 8.97 0.68
C GLU A 44 2.30 9.92 0.47
N ARG A 45 2.04 11.08 -0.13
CA ARG A 45 3.05 12.12 -0.36
C ARG A 45 3.62 12.64 0.95
N TRP A 46 2.76 12.89 1.94
CA TRP A 46 3.18 13.30 3.28
C TRP A 46 4.06 12.23 3.94
N ALA A 47 3.59 10.97 3.98
CA ALA A 47 4.30 9.86 4.60
C ALA A 47 5.69 9.68 3.99
N ARG A 48 5.82 9.77 2.66
CA ARG A 48 7.12 9.72 1.99
C ARG A 48 8.05 10.87 2.41
N ARG A 49 7.52 12.09 2.59
CA ARG A 49 8.31 13.24 3.08
C ARG A 49 8.73 13.05 4.54
N ALA A 50 7.82 12.62 5.40
CA ALA A 50 8.11 12.30 6.80
C ALA A 50 9.21 11.24 6.88
N VAL A 51 9.09 10.12 6.14
CA VAL A 51 10.14 9.09 6.08
C VAL A 51 11.47 9.67 5.59
N SER A 52 11.48 10.54 4.58
CA SER A 52 12.72 11.20 4.15
C SER A 52 13.35 12.08 5.22
N ALA A 53 12.55 12.66 6.12
CA ALA A 53 12.98 13.51 7.23
C ALA A 53 13.23 12.74 8.55
N ASP A 54 12.95 11.43 8.59
CA ASP A 54 13.11 10.53 9.75
C ASP A 54 14.49 10.67 10.44
N ALA A 55 15.56 10.86 9.68
CA ALA A 55 16.91 11.03 10.25
C ALA A 55 17.06 12.29 11.13
N GLU A 56 16.19 13.30 10.95
CA GLU A 56 16.16 14.53 11.75
C GLU A 56 15.29 14.37 13.00
N LEU A 57 14.26 13.52 12.91
CA LEU A 57 13.34 13.17 14.00
C LEU A 57 13.96 12.04 14.82
N ARG A 58 14.88 12.39 15.72
CA ARG A 58 15.63 11.44 16.58
C ARG A 58 14.76 10.67 17.58
N ASP A 59 13.48 10.97 17.65
CA ASP A 59 12.50 10.36 18.53
C ASP A 59 11.42 9.65 17.71
N ARG A 60 11.19 8.38 18.04
CA ARG A 60 10.21 7.53 17.36
C ARG A 60 8.79 8.03 17.57
N GLU A 61 8.46 8.50 18.76
CA GLU A 61 7.11 8.98 19.07
C GLU A 61 6.81 10.26 18.29
N ALA A 62 7.73 11.23 18.29
CA ALA A 62 7.63 12.43 17.47
C ALA A 62 7.57 12.14 15.96
N PHE A 63 8.28 11.11 15.49
CA PHE A 63 8.18 10.65 14.11
C PHE A 63 6.79 10.09 13.80
N GLU A 64 6.24 9.22 14.64
CA GLU A 64 4.91 8.64 14.46
C GLU A 64 3.80 9.70 14.53
N GLU A 65 3.89 10.64 15.48
CA GLU A 65 2.99 11.79 15.56
C GLU A 65 3.03 12.62 14.27
N THR A 66 4.24 12.94 13.78
CA THR A 66 4.42 13.66 12.51
C THR A 66 3.86 12.87 11.34
N LEU A 67 4.13 11.57 11.29
CA LEU A 67 3.76 10.69 10.19
C LEU A 67 2.25 10.61 10.03
N PHE A 68 1.51 10.53 11.14
CA PHE A 68 0.06 10.36 11.14
C PHE A 68 -0.73 11.63 11.43
N ALA A 69 -0.08 12.77 11.67
CA ALA A 69 -0.73 14.06 11.89
C ALA A 69 -1.86 14.38 10.87
N PRO A 70 -1.73 14.11 9.56
CA PRO A 70 -2.81 14.38 8.61
C PRO A 70 -4.07 13.54 8.84
N LEU A 71 -3.97 12.36 9.46
CA LEU A 71 -5.09 11.44 9.60
C LEU A 71 -5.96 11.70 10.83
N VAL A 72 -5.46 12.47 11.80
CA VAL A 72 -6.14 12.70 13.09
C VAL A 72 -7.54 13.33 12.92
N LEU A 73 -7.77 14.07 11.83
CA LEU A 73 -9.03 14.75 11.56
C LEU A 73 -9.85 14.10 10.42
N GLU A 74 -9.34 13.03 9.81
CA GLU A 74 -9.97 12.39 8.66
C GLU A 74 -10.98 11.34 9.12
N SER A 75 -12.25 11.74 9.29
CA SER A 75 -13.31 10.89 9.87
C SER A 75 -13.64 9.63 9.07
N GLN A 76 -13.15 9.52 7.84
CA GLN A 76 -13.34 8.35 6.97
C GLN A 76 -12.20 7.33 7.08
N VAL A 77 -11.09 7.68 7.73
CA VAL A 77 -9.93 6.80 7.86
C VAL A 77 -10.07 6.00 9.15
N ARG A 78 -10.19 4.68 9.01
CA ARG A 78 -10.24 3.74 10.12
C ARG A 78 -8.84 3.45 10.69
N GLY A 79 -7.85 3.38 9.80
CA GLY A 79 -6.45 3.18 10.18
C GLY A 79 -5.47 3.33 9.02
N ALA A 80 -4.18 3.40 9.34
CA ALA A 80 -3.10 3.45 8.36
C ALA A 80 -1.86 2.70 8.86
N LEU A 81 -1.12 2.14 7.91
CA LEU A 81 0.15 1.47 8.11
C LEU A 81 1.19 2.09 7.18
N VAL A 82 2.35 2.41 7.73
CA VAL A 82 3.53 2.78 6.94
C VAL A 82 4.65 1.81 7.27
N GLU A 83 5.06 1.04 6.26
CA GLU A 83 6.19 0.13 6.36
C GLU A 83 7.45 0.80 5.81
N VAL A 84 8.57 0.76 6.53
CA VAL A 84 9.84 1.38 6.14
C VAL A 84 11.02 0.41 6.31
N GLY A 85 11.82 0.22 5.26
CA GLY A 85 13.13 -0.44 5.33
C GLY A 85 13.37 -1.52 4.27
N GLU A 86 14.61 -2.00 4.19
CA GLU A 86 15.00 -3.18 3.41
C GLU A 86 15.49 -4.25 4.40
N GLY A 87 14.69 -5.29 4.67
CA GLY A 87 14.91 -6.23 5.79
C GLY A 87 13.60 -6.47 6.56
N PRO A 88 13.62 -6.87 7.86
CA PRO A 88 12.41 -6.85 8.67
C PRO A 88 11.90 -5.39 8.75
N PRO A 89 10.78 -5.07 8.09
CA PRO A 89 10.35 -3.68 7.95
C PRO A 89 9.94 -3.11 9.31
N ARG A 90 10.19 -1.81 9.51
CA ARG A 90 9.58 -1.09 10.63
C ARG A 90 8.14 -0.77 10.25
N LEU A 91 7.21 -1.20 11.10
CA LEU A 91 5.79 -0.97 10.95
C LEU A 91 5.39 0.19 11.86
N HIS A 92 4.81 1.23 11.27
CA HIS A 92 4.18 2.33 11.99
C HIS A 92 2.68 2.24 11.74
N VAL A 93 1.88 2.25 12.79
CA VAL A 93 0.44 2.01 12.73
C VAL A 93 -0.32 3.15 13.40
N HIS A 94 -1.44 3.55 12.80
CA HIS A 94 -2.42 4.44 13.39
C HIS A 94 -3.82 3.86 13.22
N GLY A 95 -4.64 3.93 14.27
CA GLY A 95 -6.03 3.46 14.23
C GLY A 95 -6.17 1.94 14.14
N ALA A 96 -7.35 1.49 13.70
CA ALA A 96 -7.69 0.08 13.58
C ALA A 96 -7.63 -0.34 12.11
N LEU A 97 -6.64 -1.15 11.75
CA LEU A 97 -6.46 -1.61 10.37
C LEU A 97 -7.44 -2.73 9.98
N GLY A 98 -8.04 -3.41 10.97
CA GLY A 98 -8.86 -4.61 10.77
C GLY A 98 -7.99 -5.87 10.56
N ALA A 99 -8.61 -7.05 10.71
CA ALA A 99 -7.98 -8.30 10.32
C ALA A 99 -7.59 -8.22 8.83
N GLY A 100 -6.43 -8.77 8.44
CA GLY A 100 -5.90 -8.59 7.09
C GLY A 100 -4.79 -7.55 6.94
N ALA A 101 -5.02 -6.31 7.36
CA ALA A 101 -4.21 -5.18 6.90
C ALA A 101 -2.81 -5.06 7.56
N GLU A 102 -2.58 -5.70 8.72
CA GLU A 102 -1.28 -5.74 9.42
C GLU A 102 -0.41 -6.97 9.10
N GLY A 103 -0.85 -7.88 8.22
CA GLY A 103 -0.05 -9.06 7.88
C GLY A 103 -0.81 -10.35 7.54
N GLU A 104 -2.14 -10.32 7.46
CA GLU A 104 -2.92 -11.42 6.89
C GLU A 104 -3.04 -11.23 5.36
N GLU A 105 -3.20 -12.33 4.61
CA GLU A 105 -3.26 -12.29 3.14
C GLU A 105 -4.59 -11.66 2.67
N LEU A 106 -4.68 -10.33 2.71
CA LEU A 106 -5.68 -9.61 1.92
C LEU A 106 -5.45 -9.91 0.44
N ALA A 107 -6.55 -10.13 -0.28
CA ALA A 107 -6.53 -10.38 -1.72
C ALA A 107 -6.31 -9.06 -2.49
N TRP A 108 -5.11 -8.50 -2.39
CA TRP A 108 -4.73 -7.25 -3.06
C TRP A 108 -4.88 -7.36 -4.58
N ARG A 109 -5.58 -6.39 -5.17
CA ARG A 109 -5.78 -6.26 -6.61
C ARG A 109 -5.13 -4.98 -7.11
N GLY A 110 -4.26 -5.10 -8.11
CA GLY A 110 -3.74 -3.95 -8.83
C GLY A 110 -4.84 -3.34 -9.71
N VAL A 111 -5.15 -2.07 -9.50
CA VAL A 111 -6.13 -1.31 -10.28
C VAL A 111 -5.51 -0.02 -10.83
N ARG A 112 -6.20 0.58 -11.81
CA ARG A 112 -5.90 1.93 -12.28
C ARG A 112 -7.09 2.84 -12.02
N VAL A 113 -6.88 3.87 -11.21
CA VAL A 113 -7.92 4.87 -10.89
C VAL A 113 -7.38 6.24 -11.30
N ASP A 114 -8.09 6.91 -12.21
CA ASP A 114 -7.73 8.24 -12.72
C ASP A 114 -6.27 8.36 -13.23
N GLY A 115 -5.75 7.27 -13.80
CA GLY A 115 -4.39 7.18 -14.35
C GLY A 115 -3.33 6.67 -13.37
N GLU A 116 -3.61 6.67 -12.07
CA GLU A 116 -2.73 6.18 -11.00
C GLU A 116 -2.85 4.65 -10.83
N SER A 117 -1.71 4.00 -10.58
CA SER A 117 -1.67 2.57 -10.26
C SER A 117 -1.63 2.38 -8.75
N LEU A 118 -2.64 1.67 -8.23
CA LEU A 118 -2.83 1.39 -6.82
C LEU A 118 -3.12 -0.10 -6.62
N GLU A 119 -2.89 -0.58 -5.40
CA GLU A 119 -3.40 -1.87 -4.95
C GLU A 119 -4.59 -1.63 -4.02
N VAL A 120 -5.65 -2.39 -4.22
CA VAL A 120 -6.90 -2.28 -3.47
C VAL A 120 -7.25 -3.63 -2.87
N ALA A 121 -7.75 -3.63 -1.65
CA ALA A 121 -8.34 -4.78 -1.00
C ALA A 121 -9.56 -4.34 -0.17
N THR A 122 -10.45 -5.28 0.11
CA THR A 122 -11.67 -5.07 0.90
C THR A 122 -11.56 -5.83 2.24
N PRO A 123 -10.93 -5.24 3.27
CA PRO A 123 -10.98 -5.80 4.62
C PRO A 123 -12.41 -5.75 5.17
N GLU A 124 -12.68 -6.51 6.23
CA GLU A 124 -14.01 -6.52 6.87
C GLU A 124 -14.44 -5.10 7.28
N GLY A 125 -15.51 -4.61 6.63
CA GLY A 125 -16.11 -3.31 6.92
C GLY A 125 -15.41 -2.10 6.30
N GLY A 126 -14.58 -2.27 5.26
CA GLY A 126 -13.93 -1.11 4.65
C GLY A 126 -13.20 -1.38 3.34
N LEU A 127 -12.47 -0.34 2.91
CA LEU A 127 -11.65 -0.35 1.70
C LEU A 127 -10.20 -0.01 2.06
N ALA A 128 -9.25 -0.84 1.65
CA ALA A 128 -7.84 -0.61 1.84
C ALA A 128 -7.17 -0.19 0.53
N LEU A 129 -6.46 0.94 0.54
CA LEU A 129 -5.63 1.42 -0.55
C LEU A 129 -4.15 1.28 -0.18
N ARG A 130 -3.34 0.81 -1.13
CA ARG A 130 -1.91 0.54 -0.93
C ARG A 130 -1.07 0.96 -2.13
N ARG A 131 0.14 1.43 -1.83
CA ARG A 131 1.19 1.71 -2.79
C ARG A 131 2.55 1.52 -2.16
N GLY A 132 3.40 0.77 -2.86
CA GLY A 132 4.81 0.62 -2.55
C GLY A 132 5.69 1.56 -3.38
N GLY A 133 6.88 1.85 -2.89
CA GLY A 133 7.93 2.51 -3.67
C GLY A 133 9.23 2.62 -2.90
N ARG A 134 10.12 3.50 -3.37
CA ARG A 134 11.39 3.79 -2.71
C ARG A 134 11.49 5.26 -2.33
N VAL A 135 12.05 5.54 -1.15
CA VAL A 135 12.36 6.88 -0.64
C VAL A 135 13.73 6.83 0.03
N ALA A 136 14.66 7.68 -0.40
CA ALA A 136 16.01 7.75 0.17
C ALA A 136 16.70 6.38 0.32
N GLY A 137 16.54 5.50 -0.69
CA GLY A 137 17.13 4.15 -0.69
C GLY A 137 16.39 3.10 0.16
N ARG A 138 15.29 3.47 0.84
CA ARG A 138 14.45 2.55 1.64
C ARG A 138 13.19 2.18 0.87
N VAL A 139 12.74 0.93 0.98
CA VAL A 139 11.39 0.56 0.55
C VAL A 139 10.40 1.19 1.52
N VAL A 140 9.35 1.80 0.97
CA VAL A 140 8.24 2.39 1.72
C VAL A 140 6.95 1.84 1.15
N ARG A 141 6.08 1.33 2.02
CA ARG A 141 4.72 0.94 1.67
C ARG A 141 3.75 1.73 2.53
N VAL A 142 2.78 2.37 1.89
CA VAL A 142 1.73 3.12 2.58
C VAL A 142 0.41 2.40 2.35
N VAL A 143 -0.27 2.05 3.44
CA VAL A 143 -1.61 1.46 3.44
C VAL A 143 -2.53 2.39 4.23
N VAL A 144 -3.71 2.67 3.68
CA VAL A 144 -4.78 3.39 4.37
C VAL A 144 -6.05 2.58 4.25
N VAL A 145 -6.74 2.41 5.37
CA VAL A 145 -8.02 1.71 5.47
C VAL A 145 -9.10 2.74 5.74
N TYR A 146 -10.07 2.79 4.84
CA TYR A 146 -11.24 3.65 4.91
C TYR A 146 -12.44 2.87 5.46
N GLU A 147 -13.31 3.54 6.19
CA GLU A 147 -14.64 3.04 6.53
C GLU A 147 -15.44 2.72 5.26
N ALA A 148 -16.28 1.70 5.31
CA ALA A 148 -17.22 1.45 4.21
C ALA A 148 -18.11 2.69 4.00
N SER A 149 -18.31 3.06 2.74
CA SER A 149 -19.29 4.11 2.42
C SER A 149 -20.69 3.59 2.78
N PRO A 150 -21.51 4.35 3.53
CA PRO A 150 -22.89 3.96 3.77
C PRO A 150 -23.66 3.94 2.44
N GLU A 151 -24.28 2.80 2.12
CA GLU A 151 -25.17 2.62 0.97
C GLU A 151 -26.42 3.52 1.02
#